data_AF-A0A2R7M312-F1
#
_entry.id   AF-A0A2R7M312-F1
#
_cell.length_a   1.000
_cell.length_b   1.000
_cell.length_c   1.000
_cell.angle_alpha   90.00
_cell.angle_beta   90.00
_cell.angle_gamma   90.00
#
_symmetry.space_group_name_H-M   'P 1'
#
loop_
_entity.id
_entity.type
_entity.pdbx_description
1 polymer ?
#
loop_
_entity_poly.entity_id
_entity_poly.type
_entity_poly.pdbx_seq_one_letter_code
_entity_poly.pdbx_strand_id
1 'polypeptide(L)'
;MGARCPDDAPCDQGASGFAEQVAQGATDLKSYSASDFMRQPGTHYIAFSPEPACGGTDVQITNEATAALYNYTPYQPNPAALAARWGTGDACSAYGNRNFALYWALWFG
;
A
#
# COMPACT_ATOMS: atom_id res chain seq x y z
N MET A 1 -10.88 -1.34 -0.69
CA MET A 1 -10.03 -1.49 0.51
C MET A 1 -10.83 -2.21 1.58
N GLY A 2 -10.84 -3.54 1.49
CA GLY A 2 -11.43 -4.42 2.49
C GLY A 2 -10.57 -5.66 2.54
N ALA A 3 -10.39 -6.23 3.73
CA ALA A 3 -9.84 -7.55 3.89
C ALA A 3 -10.67 -8.56 3.08
N ARG A 4 -9.96 -9.40 2.31
CA ARG A 4 -10.55 -10.45 1.46
C ARG A 4 -11.61 -9.96 0.46
N CYS A 5 -11.39 -8.77 -0.08
CA CYS A 5 -12.15 -8.21 -1.19
C CYS A 5 -11.22 -8.01 -2.39
N PRO A 6 -11.08 -9.00 -3.29
CA PRO A 6 -10.34 -8.83 -4.54
C PRO A 6 -11.01 -7.77 -5.41
N ASP A 7 -10.23 -7.05 -6.23
CA ASP A 7 -10.77 -6.01 -7.11
C ASP A 7 -11.58 -6.60 -8.30
N ASP A 8 -11.36 -7.88 -8.64
CA ASP A 8 -11.94 -8.59 -9.78
C ASP A 8 -12.91 -9.72 -9.39
N ALA A 9 -13.20 -9.89 -8.10
CA ALA A 9 -14.07 -10.94 -7.58
C ALA A 9 -14.92 -10.47 -6.39
N PRO A 10 -16.02 -11.16 -6.07
CA PRO A 10 -16.81 -10.87 -4.88
C PRO A 10 -15.97 -10.97 -3.60
N CYS A 11 -16.24 -10.09 -2.64
CA CYS A 11 -15.68 -10.20 -1.30
C CYS A 11 -16.09 -11.50 -0.61
N ASP A 12 -15.19 -12.02 0.24
CA ASP A 12 -15.49 -13.12 1.15
C ASP A 12 -16.63 -12.73 2.11
N GLN A 13 -17.73 -13.48 2.08
CA GLN A 13 -18.92 -13.24 2.91
C GLN A 13 -18.61 -13.40 4.41
N GLY A 14 -17.60 -14.22 4.77
CA GLY A 14 -17.15 -14.39 6.16
C GLY A 14 -16.39 -13.18 6.72
N ALA A 15 -16.01 -12.22 5.87
CA ALA A 15 -15.43 -10.94 6.23
C ALA A 15 -16.36 -9.76 5.83
N SER A 16 -17.66 -10.03 5.65
CA SER A 16 -18.64 -8.98 5.38
C SER A 16 -18.97 -8.21 6.66
N GLY A 17 -19.12 -6.89 6.56
CA GLY A 17 -19.40 -6.02 7.71
C GLY A 17 -18.19 -5.21 8.20
N PHE A 18 -18.44 -4.04 8.79
CA PHE A 18 -17.39 -3.11 9.18
C PHE A 18 -16.46 -3.69 10.27
N ALA A 19 -17.01 -4.39 11.25
CA ALA A 19 -16.24 -4.91 12.38
C ALA A 19 -15.26 -6.00 11.94
N GLU A 20 -15.73 -6.94 11.10
CA GLU A 20 -14.96 -8.03 10.53
C GLU A 20 -13.84 -7.49 9.63
N GLN A 21 -14.15 -6.48 8.82
CA GLN A 21 -13.19 -5.79 7.96
C GLN A 21 -12.05 -5.13 8.77
N VAL A 22 -12.39 -4.46 9.87
CA VAL A 22 -11.39 -3.84 10.77
C VAL A 22 -10.57 -4.91 11.50
N ALA A 23 -11.22 -5.95 12.03
CA ALA A 23 -10.55 -7.02 12.78
C ALA A 23 -9.56 -7.81 11.90
N GLN A 24 -9.97 -8.17 10.68
CA GLN A 24 -9.10 -8.87 9.74
C GLN A 24 -7.95 -7.96 9.27
N GLY A 25 -8.22 -6.69 8.96
CA GLY A 25 -7.16 -5.75 8.61
C GLY A 25 -6.11 -5.59 9.71
N ALA A 26 -6.54 -5.49 10.98
CA ALA A 26 -5.62 -5.44 12.12
C ALA A 26 -4.80 -6.75 12.27
N THR A 27 -5.44 -7.89 12.04
CA THR A 27 -4.79 -9.21 12.06
C THR A 27 -3.72 -9.32 10.98
N ASP A 28 -4.00 -8.88 9.75
CA ASP A 28 -3.05 -8.92 8.63
C ASP A 28 -1.83 -8.03 8.93
N LEU A 29 -2.06 -6.79 9.37
CA LEU A 29 -0.99 -5.85 9.74
C LEU A 29 -0.09 -6.43 10.84
N LYS A 30 -0.67 -7.08 11.85
CA LYS A 30 0.11 -7.72 12.91
C LYS A 30 0.87 -8.94 12.41
N SER A 31 0.26 -9.72 11.53
CA SER A 31 0.85 -10.94 10.96
C SER A 31 2.06 -10.61 10.09
N TYR A 32 2.03 -9.50 9.35
CA TYR A 32 3.15 -9.06 8.51
C TYR A 32 4.44 -8.85 9.29
N SER A 33 4.35 -8.16 10.43
CA SER A 33 5.51 -7.94 11.32
C SER A 33 5.90 -9.22 12.07
N ALA A 34 4.94 -10.01 12.53
CA ALA A 34 5.24 -11.20 13.33
C ALA A 34 5.87 -12.36 12.54
N SER A 35 5.66 -12.40 11.22
CA SER A 35 6.03 -13.54 10.37
C SER A 35 7.17 -13.22 9.41
N ASP A 36 7.82 -12.06 9.55
CA ASP A 36 8.77 -11.53 8.56
C ASP A 36 8.23 -11.58 7.12
N PHE A 37 6.94 -11.30 6.95
CA PHE A 37 6.27 -11.48 5.66
C PHE A 37 6.74 -10.43 4.65
N MET A 38 7.23 -10.90 3.49
CA MET A 38 7.68 -10.07 2.37
C MET A 38 8.66 -8.97 2.79
N ARG A 39 8.19 -7.73 2.94
CA ARG A 39 9.03 -6.58 3.30
C ARG A 39 9.00 -6.36 4.81
N GLN A 40 10.17 -6.09 5.34
CA GLN A 40 10.45 -5.71 6.72
C GLN A 40 11.26 -4.39 6.73
N PRO A 41 11.45 -3.72 7.88
CA PRO A 41 12.37 -2.59 7.96
C PRO A 41 13.73 -2.90 7.33
N GLY A 42 14.19 -2.05 6.42
CA GLY A 42 15.35 -2.33 5.56
C GLY A 42 15.26 -1.60 4.22
N THR A 43 16.33 -1.70 3.43
CA THR A 43 16.36 -1.19 2.06
C THR A 43 15.76 -2.22 1.12
N HIS A 44 14.78 -1.82 0.31
CA HIS A 44 14.17 -2.68 -0.69
C HIS A 44 14.03 -1.94 -2.01
N TYR A 45 14.26 -2.63 -3.13
CA TYR A 45 13.85 -2.12 -4.43
C TYR A 45 12.33 -2.18 -4.54
N ILE A 46 11.70 -1.05 -4.83
CA ILE A 46 10.25 -0.95 -5.00
C ILE A 46 9.95 -0.38 -6.39
N ALA A 47 9.15 -1.08 -7.18
CA ALA A 47 8.76 -0.62 -8.51
C ALA A 47 7.74 0.53 -8.43
N PHE A 48 7.71 1.37 -9.45
CA PHE A 48 6.69 2.41 -9.60
C PHE A 48 5.35 1.86 -10.09
N SER A 49 5.38 0.76 -10.84
CA SER A 49 4.23 0.17 -11.54
C SER A 49 4.46 -1.34 -11.74
N PRO A 50 3.39 -2.15 -11.94
CA PRO A 50 3.53 -3.52 -12.44
C PRO A 50 4.22 -3.61 -13.81
N GLU A 51 4.20 -2.53 -14.61
CA GLU A 51 4.90 -2.46 -15.90
C GLU A 51 6.42 -2.33 -15.67
N PRO A 52 7.24 -3.35 -16.03
CA PRO A 52 8.67 -3.32 -15.75
C PRO A 52 9.41 -2.15 -16.40
N ALA A 53 8.94 -1.65 -17.56
CA ALA A 53 9.56 -0.51 -18.23
C ALA A 53 9.49 0.80 -17.41
N CYS A 54 8.60 0.89 -16.42
CA CYS A 54 8.50 2.03 -15.53
C CYS A 54 9.65 2.12 -14.51
N GLY A 55 10.35 1.01 -14.25
CA GLY A 55 11.43 0.97 -13.28
C GLY A 55 10.99 1.17 -11.83
N GLY A 56 11.90 1.66 -11.00
CA GLY A 56 11.77 1.76 -9.56
C GLY A 56 13.07 2.26 -8.92
N THR A 57 13.07 2.35 -7.60
CA THR A 57 14.24 2.76 -6.83
C THR A 57 14.31 1.98 -5.53
N ASP A 58 15.49 2.01 -4.89
CA ASP A 58 15.63 1.54 -3.52
C ASP A 58 14.96 2.51 -2.55
N VAL A 59 14.11 1.96 -1.69
CA VAL A 59 13.40 2.68 -0.62
C VAL A 59 13.87 2.14 0.71
N GLN A 60 14.32 3.04 1.58
CA GLN A 60 14.60 2.71 2.97
C GLN A 60 13.31 2.70 3.78
N ILE A 61 12.86 1.51 4.15
CA ILE A 61 11.74 1.31 5.07
C ILE A 61 12.29 1.36 6.49
N THR A 62 11.80 2.29 7.32
CA THR A 62 12.35 2.55 8.66
C THR A 62 11.53 1.94 9.79
N ASN A 63 10.29 1.52 9.54
CA ASN A 63 9.41 0.98 10.55
C ASN A 63 8.39 -0.01 9.96
N GLU A 64 7.78 -0.78 10.85
CA GLU A 64 6.80 -1.82 10.52
C GLU A 64 5.53 -1.27 9.84
N ALA A 65 5.10 -0.05 10.18
CA ALA A 65 3.90 0.53 9.57
C ALA A 65 4.11 0.81 8.08
N THR A 66 5.28 1.34 7.71
CA THR A 66 5.66 1.54 6.31
C THR A 66 5.90 0.20 5.59
N ALA A 67 6.49 -0.79 6.27
CA ALA A 67 6.66 -2.13 5.72
C ALA A 67 5.29 -2.77 5.39
N ALA A 68 4.34 -2.71 6.33
CA ALA A 68 2.99 -3.21 6.15
C ALA A 68 2.25 -2.48 5.02
N LEU A 69 2.43 -1.17 4.88
CA LEU A 69 1.88 -0.39 3.76
C LEU A 69 2.39 -0.92 2.41
N TYR A 70 3.69 -1.16 2.26
CA TYR A 70 4.24 -1.73 1.02
C TYR A 70 3.95 -3.22 0.82
N ASN A 71 3.62 -3.97 1.88
CA ASN A 71 3.12 -5.34 1.71
C ASN A 71 1.68 -5.36 1.18
N TYR A 72 0.88 -4.36 1.56
CA TYR A 72 -0.50 -4.23 1.09
C TYR A 72 -0.60 -3.56 -0.29
N THR A 73 0.16 -2.50 -0.54
CA THR A 73 0.23 -1.75 -1.81
C THR A 73 1.68 -1.73 -2.33
N PRO A 74 2.08 -2.73 -3.14
CA PRO A 74 3.49 -3.05 -3.41
C PRO A 74 4.18 -2.15 -4.43
N TYR A 75 3.72 -0.91 -4.62
CA TYR A 75 4.29 0.06 -5.54
C TYR A 75 4.47 1.42 -4.87
N GLN A 76 5.59 2.08 -5.16
CA GLN A 76 5.85 3.44 -4.70
C GLN A 76 5.37 4.47 -5.74
N PRO A 77 4.99 5.69 -5.34
CA PRO A 77 4.65 6.73 -6.30
C PRO A 77 5.89 7.21 -7.05
N ASN A 78 5.74 7.43 -8.36
CA ASN A 78 6.78 8.05 -9.17
C ASN A 78 6.73 9.59 -9.07
N PRO A 79 7.71 10.32 -9.64
CA PRO A 79 7.73 11.78 -9.59
C PRO A 79 6.47 12.45 -10.17
N ALA A 80 5.88 11.89 -11.23
CA ALA A 80 4.64 12.40 -11.82
C ALA A 80 3.44 12.28 -10.86
N ALA A 81 3.27 11.11 -10.22
CA ALA A 81 2.23 10.87 -9.22
C ALA A 81 2.36 11.84 -8.03
N LEU A 82 3.60 12.07 -7.55
CA LEU A 82 3.88 13.00 -6.45
C LEU A 82 3.56 14.45 -6.83
N ALA A 83 3.98 14.89 -8.02
CA ALA A 83 3.71 16.24 -8.52
C ALA A 83 2.21 16.51 -8.70
N ALA A 84 1.45 15.50 -9.16
CA ALA A 84 0.01 15.63 -9.39
C ALA A 84 -0.82 15.80 -8.11
N ARG A 85 -0.29 15.42 -6.94
CA ARG A 85 -1.00 15.40 -5.65
C ARG A 85 -2.32 14.62 -5.74
N TRP A 86 -3.46 15.32 -5.76
CA TRP A 86 -4.81 14.73 -5.89
C TRP A 86 -5.19 14.42 -7.34
N GLY A 87 -4.43 14.93 -8.31
CA GLY A 87 -4.64 14.68 -9.72
C GLY A 87 -4.09 13.35 -10.20
N THR A 88 -4.21 13.15 -11.51
CA THR A 88 -3.70 12.00 -12.26
C THR A 88 -2.26 12.25 -12.69
N GLY A 89 -1.40 11.26 -12.52
CA GLY A 89 -0.04 11.27 -13.05
C GLY A 89 0.04 10.68 -14.46
N ASP A 90 1.19 10.10 -14.80
CA ASP A 90 1.44 9.41 -16.07
C ASP A 90 1.10 7.91 -16.03
N ALA A 91 1.43 7.19 -17.10
CA ALA A 91 1.19 5.75 -17.22
C ALA A 91 1.95 4.89 -16.19
N CYS A 92 2.98 5.43 -15.54
CA CYS A 92 3.79 4.74 -14.54
C CYS A 92 3.40 5.10 -13.09
N SER A 93 2.33 5.86 -12.92
CA SER A 93 1.94 6.41 -11.63
C SER A 93 1.13 5.40 -10.79
N ALA A 94 1.67 5.02 -9.63
CA ALA A 94 0.93 4.34 -8.58
C ALA A 94 0.40 5.34 -7.53
N TYR A 95 -0.84 5.14 -7.09
CA TYR A 95 -1.56 6.12 -6.26
C TYR A 95 -1.81 5.68 -4.82
N GLY A 96 -1.72 4.39 -4.49
CA GLY A 96 -2.10 3.85 -3.17
C GLY A 96 -1.40 4.56 -2.01
N ASN A 97 -0.07 4.44 -1.94
CA ASN A 97 0.73 5.01 -0.85
C ASN A 97 0.72 6.55 -0.86
N ARG A 98 0.67 7.16 -2.05
CA ARG A 98 0.50 8.62 -2.20
C ARG A 98 -0.81 9.08 -1.58
N ASN A 99 -1.92 8.47 -1.98
CA ASN A 99 -3.25 8.85 -1.50
C ASN A 99 -3.35 8.60 0.00
N PHE A 100 -2.82 7.49 0.51
CA PHE A 100 -2.73 7.24 1.95
C PHE A 100 -2.03 8.40 2.68
N ALA A 101 -0.84 8.80 2.21
CA ALA A 101 -0.09 9.90 2.82
C ALA A 101 -0.86 11.24 2.74
N LEU A 102 -1.52 11.52 1.62
CA LEU A 102 -2.32 12.74 1.45
C LEU A 102 -3.56 12.76 2.36
N TYR A 103 -4.28 11.65 2.49
CA TYR A 103 -5.43 11.54 3.41
C TYR A 103 -4.99 11.62 4.86
N TRP A 104 -3.90 10.93 5.21
CA TRP A 104 -3.32 11.01 6.55
C TRP A 104 -2.99 12.46 6.89
N ALA A 105 -2.29 13.17 5.99
CA ALA A 105 -1.94 14.55 6.23
C ALA A 105 -3.16 15.49 6.27
N LEU A 106 -4.19 15.22 5.46
CA LEU A 106 -5.43 15.99 5.49
C LEU A 106 -6.19 15.84 6.82
N TRP A 107 -6.17 14.64 7.43
CA TRP A 107 -6.88 14.37 8.67
C TRP A 107 -6.06 14.69 9.92
N PHE A 108 -4.73 14.59 9.85
CA PHE A 108 -3.85 14.63 11.02
C PHE A 108 -2.71 15.67 10.96
N GLY A 109 -2.42 16.30 9.80
CA GLY A 109 -1.46 17.41 9.64
C GLY A 109 -0.17 17.09 8.89
#